data_AF-A0A2U1D3U4-F1
#
_entry.id   AF-A0A2U1D3U4-F1
#
_cell.length_a   1.000
_cell.length_b   1.000
_cell.length_c   1.000
_cell.angle_alpha   90.00
_cell.angle_beta   90.00
_cell.angle_gamma   90.00
#
_symmetry.space_group_name_H-M   'P 1'
#
loop_
_entity.id
_entity.type
_entity.pdbx_description
1 polymer ?
#
loop_
_entity_poly.entity_id
_entity_poly.type
_entity_poly.pdbx_seq_one_letter_code
_entity_poly.pdbx_strand_id
1 'polypeptide(L)'
;MMSEFKTSQAEGLIPNFVNTYELEERAQKVIPADAFGYIASGAGDEFTLRENDRSFNHKLIIPHVLADVENPSTETVVDGDTITAPIILAPVAAHKLANEAGEIASAQGVHNFKTIYTTRSYASADLPEITTALAGSPEWFQFYFSKDNEINKRIIDRVKALGIKKSF
;
A
#
# COMPACT_ATOMS: atom_id res chain seq x y z
N MET A 1 -23.95 7.89 -21.58
CA MET A 1 -23.01 6.78 -21.84
C MET A 1 -21.81 7.06 -20.96
N MET A 2 -21.65 6.34 -19.84
CA MET A 2 -20.47 6.52 -18.98
C MET A 2 -19.25 6.05 -19.77
N SER A 3 -18.29 6.95 -20.01
CA SER A 3 -17.02 6.57 -20.63
C SER A 3 -16.35 5.51 -19.77
N GLU A 4 -15.94 4.40 -20.38
CA GLU A 4 -15.18 3.35 -19.72
C GLU A 4 -13.88 3.96 -19.16
N PHE A 5 -13.74 3.97 -17.84
CA PHE A 5 -12.57 4.50 -17.17
C PHE A 5 -11.42 3.50 -17.35
N LYS A 6 -10.44 3.85 -18.19
CA LYS A 6 -9.28 3.02 -18.54
C LYS A 6 -8.03 3.51 -17.83
N THR A 7 -7.27 2.61 -17.23
CA THR A 7 -6.03 2.91 -16.50
C THR A 7 -4.87 2.09 -17.06
N SER A 8 -3.70 2.16 -16.43
CA SER A 8 -2.52 1.46 -16.95
C SER A 8 -2.74 -0.05 -17.00
N GLN A 9 -2.22 -0.69 -18.04
CA GLN A 9 -2.04 -2.15 -18.14
C GLN A 9 -0.55 -2.54 -18.10
N ALA A 10 0.32 -1.58 -17.76
CA ALA A 10 1.75 -1.82 -17.78
C ALA A 10 2.14 -2.81 -16.67
N GLU A 11 3.00 -3.76 -17.02
CA GLU A 11 3.52 -4.80 -16.13
C GLU A 11 5.04 -4.83 -16.15
N GLY A 12 5.63 -5.31 -15.07
CA GLY A 12 7.08 -5.49 -14.92
C GLY A 12 7.76 -4.39 -14.08
N LEU A 13 9.10 -4.41 -14.09
CA LEU A 13 9.90 -3.48 -13.31
C LEU A 13 9.84 -2.08 -13.92
N ILE A 14 9.82 -1.05 -13.06
CA ILE A 14 10.00 0.34 -13.47
C ILE A 14 11.50 0.64 -13.45
N PRO A 15 12.18 0.72 -14.62
CA PRO A 15 13.60 1.00 -14.64
C PRO A 15 13.87 2.49 -14.36
N ASN A 16 15.07 2.77 -13.85
CA ASN A 16 15.69 4.09 -13.90
C ASN A 16 14.85 5.22 -13.25
N PHE A 17 14.51 5.09 -11.97
CA PHE A 17 14.06 6.22 -11.14
C PHE A 17 15.07 6.46 -10.02
N VAL A 18 15.37 7.73 -9.72
CA VAL A 18 16.39 8.07 -8.71
C VAL A 18 15.78 8.16 -7.32
N ASN A 19 14.53 8.62 -7.23
CA ASN A 19 13.78 8.77 -5.98
C ASN A 19 12.28 8.58 -6.24
N THR A 20 11.50 8.48 -5.16
CA THR A 20 10.05 8.24 -5.24
C THR A 20 9.24 9.44 -5.71
N TYR A 21 9.74 10.68 -5.58
CA TYR A 21 9.04 11.88 -6.07
C TYR A 21 8.93 11.88 -7.60
N GLU A 22 9.94 11.37 -8.30
CA GLU A 22 9.87 11.19 -9.77
C GLU A 22 8.74 10.24 -10.21
N LEU A 23 8.34 9.30 -9.35
CA LEU A 23 7.27 8.36 -9.69
C LEU A 23 5.92 9.07 -9.77
N GLU A 24 5.69 10.12 -8.99
CA GLU A 24 4.48 10.95 -9.05
C GLU A 24 4.38 11.66 -10.41
N GLU A 25 5.45 12.34 -10.84
CA GLU A 25 5.50 13.02 -12.15
C GLU A 25 5.33 12.05 -13.33
N ARG A 26 5.86 10.83 -13.21
CA ARG A 26 5.70 9.78 -14.23
C ARG A 26 4.28 9.23 -14.23
N ALA A 27 3.70 8.98 -13.05
CA ALA A 27 2.33 8.50 -12.91
C ALA A 27 1.32 9.51 -13.46
N GLN A 28 1.53 10.81 -13.25
CA GLN A 28 0.68 11.88 -13.78
C GLN A 28 0.53 11.82 -15.31
N LYS A 29 1.55 11.32 -16.03
CA LYS A 29 1.54 11.22 -17.49
C LYS A 29 0.71 10.06 -18.02
N VAL A 30 0.39 9.07 -17.18
CA VAL A 30 -0.24 7.81 -17.59
C VAL A 30 -1.56 7.52 -16.89
N ILE A 31 -1.80 8.11 -15.71
CA ILE A 31 -3.06 8.01 -14.98
C ILE A 31 -4.01 9.12 -15.45
N PRO A 32 -5.29 8.83 -15.74
CA PRO A 32 -6.28 9.86 -16.07
C PRO A 32 -6.35 10.95 -14.99
N ALA A 33 -6.49 12.22 -15.41
CA ALA A 33 -6.35 13.38 -14.53
C ALA A 33 -7.22 13.31 -13.26
N ASP A 34 -8.49 12.92 -13.37
CA ASP A 34 -9.41 12.84 -12.22
C ASP A 34 -8.95 11.77 -11.21
N ALA A 35 -8.43 10.65 -11.70
CA ALA A 35 -7.94 9.56 -10.86
C ALA A 35 -6.58 9.88 -10.24
N PHE A 36 -5.69 10.54 -11.00
CA PHE A 36 -4.45 11.04 -10.46
C PHE A 36 -4.72 12.06 -9.35
N GLY A 37 -5.66 12.99 -9.57
CA GLY A 37 -6.12 13.94 -8.56
C GLY A 37 -6.65 13.26 -7.30
N TYR A 38 -7.42 12.18 -7.43
CA TYR A 38 -7.89 11.39 -6.28
C TYR A 38 -6.73 10.77 -5.47
N ILE A 39 -5.68 10.30 -6.16
CA ILE A 39 -4.55 9.61 -5.52
C ILE A 39 -3.56 10.61 -4.89
N ALA A 40 -3.21 11.66 -5.61
CA ALA A 40 -2.10 12.55 -5.27
C ALA A 40 -2.49 13.69 -4.30
N SER A 41 -3.78 14.02 -4.20
CA SER A 41 -4.21 15.21 -3.44
C SER A 41 -4.42 14.99 -1.94
N GLY A 42 -4.34 16.10 -1.21
CA GLY A 42 -4.67 16.19 0.21
C GLY A 42 -5.96 16.97 0.48
N ALA A 43 -6.32 17.12 1.76
CA ALA A 43 -7.47 17.93 2.15
C ALA A 43 -7.17 19.43 2.06
N GLY A 44 -8.17 20.22 1.63
CA GLY A 44 -8.12 21.68 1.65
C GLY A 44 -7.07 22.24 0.69
N ASP A 45 -6.23 23.14 1.19
CA ASP A 45 -5.09 23.72 0.46
C ASP A 45 -3.82 22.84 0.53
N GLU A 46 -3.98 21.59 0.99
CA GLU A 46 -2.93 20.58 1.12
C GLU A 46 -1.78 20.97 2.05
N PHE A 47 -2.02 21.90 2.98
CA PHE A 47 -1.02 22.31 3.96
C PHE A 47 -0.45 21.10 4.72
N THR A 48 -1.30 20.26 5.31
CA THR A 48 -0.85 19.09 6.07
C THR A 48 -0.08 18.08 5.22
N LEU A 49 -0.46 17.91 3.94
CA LEU A 49 0.26 17.03 3.03
C LEU A 49 1.71 17.49 2.85
N ARG A 50 1.93 18.79 2.61
CA ARG A 50 3.27 19.37 2.51
C ARG A 50 4.04 19.33 3.83
N GLU A 51 3.35 19.51 4.96
CA GLU A 51 3.99 19.45 6.28
C GLU A 51 4.42 18.03 6.65
N ASN A 52 3.74 16.99 6.20
CA ASN A 52 4.18 15.60 6.40
C ASN A 52 5.59 15.39 5.84
N ASP A 53 5.85 15.86 4.61
CA ASP A 53 7.17 15.78 3.97
C ASP A 53 8.20 16.66 4.68
N ARG A 54 7.85 17.93 4.94
CA ARG A 54 8.75 18.89 5.61
C ARG A 54 9.16 18.43 7.01
N SER A 55 8.30 17.71 7.71
CA SER A 55 8.52 17.28 9.09
C SER A 55 9.75 16.39 9.26
N PHE A 56 10.18 15.67 8.22
CA PHE A 56 11.41 14.87 8.26
C PHE A 56 12.67 15.73 8.47
N ASN A 57 12.64 17.03 8.14
CA ASN A 57 13.76 17.95 8.38
C ASN A 57 13.85 18.43 9.85
N HIS A 58 12.87 18.12 10.70
CA HIS A 58 12.89 18.51 12.11
C HIS A 58 13.85 17.66 12.95
N LYS A 59 14.25 16.48 12.45
CA LYS A 59 15.17 15.55 13.12
C LYS A 59 16.17 15.02 12.10
N LEU A 60 17.45 15.26 12.35
CA LEU A 60 18.53 14.89 11.44
C LEU A 60 19.20 13.59 11.92
N ILE A 61 19.63 12.77 10.96
CA ILE A 61 20.42 11.56 11.23
C ILE A 61 21.87 11.99 11.47
N ILE A 62 22.47 11.53 12.57
CA ILE A 62 23.87 11.80 12.89
C ILE A 62 24.73 10.69 12.28
N PRO A 63 25.71 11.02 11.42
CA PRO A 63 26.68 10.02 10.95
C PRO A 63 27.54 9.51 12.11
N HIS A 64 27.64 8.20 12.25
CA HIS A 64 28.52 7.55 13.23
C HIS A 64 29.79 7.07 12.54
N VAL A 65 30.95 7.55 13.01
CA VAL A 65 32.27 7.20 12.45
C VAL A 65 32.93 6.10 13.29
N LEU A 66 33.72 5.22 12.64
CA LEU A 66 34.41 4.09 13.27
C LEU A 66 33.46 3.15 14.06
N ALA A 67 32.25 2.95 13.54
CA ALA A 67 31.18 2.23 14.24
C ALA A 67 31.34 0.70 14.23
N ASP A 68 32.34 0.14 13.53
CA ASP A 68 32.54 -1.31 13.38
C ASP A 68 31.29 -2.07 12.90
N VAL A 69 30.56 -1.47 11.96
CA VAL A 69 29.35 -2.06 11.34
C VAL A 69 29.60 -2.25 9.86
N GLU A 70 29.34 -3.46 9.38
CA GLU A 70 29.35 -3.85 7.97
C GLU A 70 28.08 -4.67 7.66
N ASN A 71 27.58 -4.59 6.43
CA ASN A 71 26.43 -5.38 5.96
C ASN A 71 25.19 -5.30 6.87
N PRO A 72 24.62 -4.09 7.09
CA PRO A 72 23.45 -3.93 7.95
C PRO A 72 22.27 -4.75 7.41
N SER A 73 21.60 -5.49 8.31
CA SER A 73 20.34 -6.15 7.98
C SER A 73 19.17 -5.21 8.19
N THR A 74 18.23 -5.21 7.24
CA THR A 74 16.92 -4.55 7.39
C THR A 74 15.84 -5.50 7.89
N GLU A 75 16.14 -6.80 7.99
CA GLU A 75 15.17 -7.81 8.44
C GLU A 75 14.68 -7.49 9.86
N THR A 76 13.38 -7.64 10.07
CA THR A 76 12.76 -7.45 11.38
C THR A 76 11.56 -8.36 11.57
N VAL A 77 11.06 -8.45 12.79
CA VAL A 77 9.85 -9.21 13.13
C VAL A 77 8.77 -8.25 13.57
N VAL A 78 7.61 -8.30 12.90
CA VAL A 78 6.44 -7.49 13.26
C VAL A 78 5.29 -8.43 13.60
N ASP A 79 4.92 -8.45 14.89
CA ASP A 79 3.80 -9.23 15.40
C ASP A 79 3.89 -10.74 15.04
N GLY A 80 5.10 -11.29 15.15
CA GLY A 80 5.41 -12.69 14.88
C GLY A 80 5.78 -13.02 13.43
N ASP A 81 5.62 -12.09 12.50
CA ASP A 81 5.95 -12.28 11.08
C ASP A 81 7.33 -11.67 10.76
N THR A 82 8.25 -12.46 10.20
CA THR A 82 9.54 -11.95 9.71
C THR A 82 9.37 -11.27 8.36
N ILE A 83 9.83 -10.03 8.24
CA ILE A 83 9.75 -9.20 7.02
C ILE A 83 11.13 -8.70 6.59
N THR A 84 11.30 -8.50 5.29
CA THR A 84 12.61 -8.15 4.67
C THR A 84 13.12 -6.76 5.07
N ALA A 85 12.21 -5.83 5.34
CA ALA A 85 12.51 -4.47 5.78
C ALA A 85 11.38 -3.95 6.67
N PRO A 86 11.59 -2.94 7.54
CA PRO A 86 10.54 -2.33 8.37
C PRO A 86 9.61 -1.42 7.54
N ILE A 87 9.12 -1.92 6.40
CA ILE A 87 8.26 -1.22 5.45
C ILE A 87 7.14 -2.18 5.07
N ILE A 88 5.89 -1.79 5.31
CA ILE A 88 4.69 -2.55 4.98
C ILE A 88 3.83 -1.75 3.99
N LEU A 89 2.92 -2.41 3.28
CA LEU A 89 1.98 -1.69 2.43
C LEU A 89 0.84 -1.10 3.28
N ALA A 90 0.69 0.22 3.23
CA ALA A 90 -0.41 0.93 3.88
C ALA A 90 -1.76 0.55 3.24
N PRO A 91 -2.88 0.58 3.99
CA PRO A 91 -4.20 0.30 3.44
C PRO A 91 -4.66 1.43 2.50
N VAL A 92 -4.61 1.18 1.21
CA VAL A 92 -5.11 2.09 0.16
C VAL A 92 -6.31 1.44 -0.53
N ALA A 93 -7.30 2.25 -0.95
CA ALA A 93 -8.44 1.77 -1.74
C ALA A 93 -8.20 2.05 -3.22
N ALA A 94 -9.00 1.38 -4.06
CA ALA A 94 -9.19 1.77 -5.46
C ALA A 94 -7.88 1.75 -6.27
N HIS A 95 -7.07 0.70 -6.10
CA HIS A 95 -5.80 0.56 -6.85
C HIS A 95 -6.03 0.51 -8.37
N LYS A 96 -7.24 0.10 -8.80
CA LYS A 96 -7.67 0.14 -10.21
C LYS A 96 -7.67 1.53 -10.84
N LEU A 97 -7.63 2.59 -10.02
CA LEU A 97 -7.41 3.97 -10.48
C LEU A 97 -6.00 4.19 -11.07
N ALA A 98 -5.01 3.39 -10.66
CA ALA A 98 -3.65 3.47 -11.16
C ALA A 98 -3.36 2.41 -12.25
N ASN A 99 -3.81 1.17 -12.03
CA ASN A 99 -3.56 0.05 -12.94
C ASN A 99 -4.73 -0.95 -12.90
N GLU A 100 -5.16 -1.48 -14.03
CA GLU A 100 -6.30 -2.39 -14.14
C GLU A 100 -6.18 -3.67 -13.28
N ALA A 101 -4.96 -4.13 -13.01
CA ALA A 101 -4.67 -5.26 -12.12
C ALA A 101 -4.92 -4.94 -10.63
N GLY A 102 -4.93 -3.65 -10.26
CA GLY A 102 -5.34 -3.15 -8.94
C GLY A 102 -4.60 -3.79 -7.77
N GLU A 103 -5.36 -4.18 -6.75
CA GLU A 103 -4.83 -4.76 -5.51
C GLU A 103 -4.12 -6.10 -5.74
N ILE A 104 -4.42 -6.83 -6.82
CA ILE A 104 -3.77 -8.10 -7.15
C ILE A 104 -2.29 -7.89 -7.49
N ALA A 105 -1.97 -6.89 -8.31
CA ALA A 105 -0.59 -6.54 -8.63
C ALA A 105 0.16 -6.02 -7.38
N SER A 106 -0.51 -5.26 -6.52
CA SER A 106 0.08 -4.79 -5.25
C SER A 106 0.37 -5.96 -4.29
N ALA A 107 -0.53 -6.93 -4.20
CA ALA A 107 -0.35 -8.14 -3.40
C ALA A 107 0.83 -8.97 -3.90
N GLN A 108 0.97 -9.14 -5.21
CA GLN A 108 2.12 -9.83 -5.82
C GLN A 108 3.43 -9.09 -5.53
N GLY A 109 3.44 -7.76 -5.62
CA GLY A 109 4.61 -6.94 -5.26
C GLY A 109 5.02 -7.13 -3.80
N VAL A 110 4.06 -7.13 -2.89
CA VAL A 110 4.30 -7.36 -1.45
C VAL A 110 4.77 -8.79 -1.18
N HIS A 111 4.19 -9.79 -1.85
CA HIS A 111 4.65 -11.17 -1.77
C HIS A 111 6.11 -11.30 -2.20
N ASN A 112 6.46 -10.73 -3.36
CA ASN A 112 7.82 -10.76 -3.91
C ASN A 112 8.82 -10.06 -2.99
N PHE A 113 8.43 -8.94 -2.36
CA PHE A 113 9.26 -8.21 -1.41
C PHE A 113 9.29 -8.85 -0.01
N LYS A 114 8.39 -9.82 0.27
CA LYS A 114 8.25 -10.51 1.56
C LYS A 114 8.04 -9.54 2.72
N THR A 115 6.97 -8.75 2.61
CA THR A 115 6.46 -7.91 3.70
C THR A 115 4.96 -8.14 3.94
N ILE A 116 4.36 -7.34 4.82
CA ILE A 116 2.95 -7.38 5.18
C ILE A 116 2.13 -6.56 4.18
N TYR A 117 1.03 -7.14 3.70
CA TYR A 117 0.00 -6.44 2.95
C TYR A 117 -1.14 -6.01 3.87
N THR A 118 -1.66 -4.80 3.70
CA THR A 118 -2.88 -4.39 4.41
C THR A 118 -4.05 -4.26 3.44
N THR A 119 -4.98 -5.21 3.48
CA THR A 119 -6.21 -5.16 2.68
C THR A 119 -7.23 -4.22 3.31
N ARG A 120 -8.02 -3.52 2.49
CA ARG A 120 -9.02 -2.54 2.95
C ARG A 120 -10.43 -3.05 2.68
N SER A 121 -11.39 -2.66 3.54
CA SER A 121 -12.83 -2.95 3.38
C SER A 121 -13.43 -2.46 2.05
N TYR A 122 -12.81 -1.47 1.39
CA TYR A 122 -13.23 -0.89 0.11
C TYR A 122 -12.24 -1.17 -1.03
N ALA A 123 -11.56 -2.32 -1.01
CA ALA A 123 -10.70 -2.76 -2.10
C ALA A 123 -11.48 -2.89 -3.42
N SER A 124 -10.82 -2.62 -4.54
CA SER A 124 -11.41 -2.73 -5.89
C SER A 124 -11.31 -4.12 -6.51
N ALA A 125 -10.53 -5.02 -5.91
CA ALA A 125 -10.52 -6.46 -6.19
C ALA A 125 -11.19 -7.25 -5.04
N ASP A 126 -11.65 -8.47 -5.32
CA ASP A 126 -12.29 -9.27 -4.29
C ASP A 126 -11.26 -9.80 -3.28
N LEU A 127 -11.63 -9.82 -2.00
CA LEU A 127 -10.73 -10.18 -0.90
C LEU A 127 -10.05 -11.56 -1.09
N PRO A 128 -10.75 -12.64 -1.50
CA PRO A 128 -10.11 -13.94 -1.77
C PRO A 128 -9.08 -13.91 -2.90
N GLU A 129 -9.27 -13.07 -3.92
CA GLU A 129 -8.30 -12.94 -5.02
C GLU A 129 -7.01 -12.29 -4.51
N ILE A 130 -7.14 -11.27 -3.66
CA ILE A 130 -6.00 -10.60 -2.99
C ILE A 130 -5.25 -11.60 -2.11
N THR A 131 -5.96 -12.31 -1.21
CA THR A 131 -5.34 -13.32 -0.33
C THR A 131 -4.64 -14.42 -1.13
N THR A 132 -5.21 -14.84 -2.26
CA THR A 132 -4.57 -15.83 -3.15
C THR A 132 -3.28 -15.28 -3.75
N ALA A 133 -3.28 -14.03 -4.21
CA ALA A 133 -2.12 -13.36 -4.79
C ALA A 133 -0.98 -13.13 -3.79
N LEU A 134 -1.28 -13.05 -2.49
CA LEU A 134 -0.29 -12.97 -1.42
C LEU A 134 0.46 -14.29 -1.19
N ALA A 135 -0.05 -15.43 -1.69
CA ALA A 135 0.61 -16.73 -1.62
C ALA A 135 1.18 -17.07 -0.21
N GLY A 136 0.41 -16.76 0.83
CA GLY A 136 0.77 -17.01 2.24
C GLY A 136 1.59 -15.91 2.92
N SER A 137 1.89 -14.80 2.24
CA SER A 137 2.46 -13.62 2.88
C SER A 137 1.54 -13.05 3.96
N PRO A 138 2.09 -12.43 5.02
CA PRO A 138 1.29 -11.84 6.09
C PRO A 138 0.29 -10.80 5.56
N GLU A 139 -0.97 -10.95 5.97
CA GLU A 139 -2.07 -10.08 5.58
C GLU A 139 -2.73 -9.48 6.82
N TRP A 140 -2.91 -8.16 6.81
CA TRP A 140 -3.70 -7.41 7.78
C TRP A 140 -4.95 -6.85 7.10
N PHE A 141 -5.99 -6.59 7.88
CA PHE A 141 -7.25 -6.05 7.36
C PHE A 141 -7.64 -4.72 8.00
N GLN A 142 -7.70 -3.66 7.20
CA GLN A 142 -8.22 -2.36 7.61
C GLN A 142 -9.75 -2.36 7.53
N PHE A 143 -10.37 -2.13 8.69
CA PHE A 143 -11.81 -2.21 8.87
C PHE A 143 -12.45 -0.83 9.05
N TYR A 144 -13.49 -0.55 8.27
CA TYR A 144 -14.39 0.58 8.52
C TYR A 144 -15.66 0.11 9.21
N PHE A 145 -15.92 0.64 10.39
CA PHE A 145 -17.08 0.28 11.19
C PHE A 145 -18.37 0.83 10.55
N SER A 146 -19.28 -0.07 10.16
CA SER A 146 -20.64 0.28 9.78
C SER A 146 -21.47 0.57 11.03
N LYS A 147 -22.53 1.38 10.88
CA LYS A 147 -23.56 1.52 11.93
C LYS A 147 -24.31 0.22 12.18
N ASP A 148 -24.29 -0.70 11.21
CA ASP A 148 -24.94 -2.00 11.28
C ASP A 148 -23.97 -3.08 11.79
N ASN A 149 -24.24 -3.61 12.97
CA ASN A 149 -23.45 -4.65 13.61
C ASN A 149 -23.48 -5.99 12.84
N GLU A 150 -24.55 -6.30 12.11
CA GLU A 150 -24.60 -7.51 11.29
C GLU A 150 -23.64 -7.43 10.11
N ILE A 151 -23.57 -6.26 9.46
CA ILE A 151 -22.60 -6.02 8.38
C ILE A 151 -21.18 -6.17 8.93
N ASN A 152 -20.90 -5.55 10.09
CA ASN A 152 -19.60 -5.65 10.73
C ASN A 152 -19.21 -7.11 11.01
N LYS A 153 -20.13 -7.87 11.60
CA LYS A 153 -19.92 -9.28 11.91
C LYS A 153 -19.65 -10.09 10.64
N ARG A 154 -20.44 -9.90 9.57
CA ARG A 154 -20.26 -10.62 8.30
C ARG A 154 -18.89 -10.33 7.66
N ILE A 155 -18.43 -9.08 7.72
CA ILE A 155 -17.10 -8.71 7.19
C ILE A 155 -16.00 -9.41 7.99
N ILE A 156 -16.03 -9.31 9.33
CA ILE A 156 -15.02 -9.93 10.19
C ILE A 156 -15.03 -11.46 10.08
N ASP A 157 -16.20 -12.09 10.00
CA ASP A 157 -16.32 -13.54 9.81
C ASP A 157 -15.71 -13.97 8.47
N ARG A 158 -15.93 -13.19 7.40
CA ARG A 158 -15.30 -13.43 6.08
C ARG A 158 -13.78 -13.30 6.13
N VAL A 159 -13.27 -12.26 6.78
CA VAL A 159 -11.82 -12.02 6.95
C VAL A 159 -11.17 -13.17 7.71
N LYS A 160 -11.78 -13.61 8.82
CA LYS A 160 -11.29 -14.75 9.61
C LYS A 160 -11.30 -16.06 8.84
N ALA A 161 -12.33 -16.29 8.02
CA ALA A 161 -12.44 -17.49 7.20
C ALA A 161 -11.29 -17.62 6.17
N LEU A 162 -10.70 -16.50 5.76
CA LEU A 162 -9.52 -16.46 4.90
C LEU A 162 -8.20 -16.60 5.66
N GLY A 163 -8.24 -16.80 6.99
CA GLY A 163 -7.05 -16.96 7.82
C GLY A 163 -6.37 -15.66 8.18
N ILE A 164 -6.98 -14.51 7.88
CA ILE A 164 -6.47 -13.19 8.26
C ILE A 164 -6.72 -12.99 9.76
N LYS A 165 -5.64 -12.85 10.53
CA LYS A 165 -5.70 -12.85 12.01
C LYS A 165 -5.67 -11.46 12.62
N LYS A 166 -5.34 -10.43 11.84
CA LYS A 166 -5.10 -9.07 12.33
C LYS A 166 -5.98 -8.09 11.59
N SER A 167 -6.65 -7.23 12.34
CA SER A 167 -7.49 -6.18 11.81
C SER A 167 -7.39 -4.93 12.66
N PHE A 168 -7.42 -3.75 12.04
CA PHE A 168 -7.37 -2.46 12.71
C PHE A 168 -8.30 -1.42 12.07
#